data_AF-A0A1E7Z106-F1
#
_entry.id   AF-A0A1E7Z106-F1
#
_cell.length_a   1.000
_cell.length_b   1.000
_cell.length_c   1.000
_cell.angle_alpha   90.00
_cell.angle_beta   90.00
_cell.angle_gamma   90.00
#
_symmetry.space_group_name_H-M   'P 1'
#
loop_
_entity.id
_entity.type
_entity.pdbx_description
1 polymer ?
#
loop_
_entity_poly.entity_id
_entity_poly.type
_entity_poly.pdbx_seq_one_letter_code
_entity_poly.pdbx_strand_id
1 'polypeptide(L)' 'MNTQDRIRNLQQRRRHLLARRECRGAPIASLDLELTVVRSELLALYASQRANHAATAVIQAS' A
#
# COMPACT_ATOMS: atom_id res chain seq x y z
N MET A 1 -1.48 -5.40 14.45
CA MET A 1 -2.23 -4.60 13.46
C MET A 1 -2.59 -5.51 12.30
N ASN A 2 -3.86 -5.59 11.90
CA ASN A 2 -4.30 -6.47 10.82
C ASN A 2 -3.76 -5.99 9.46
N THR A 3 -3.48 -6.90 8.52
CA THR A 3 -3.12 -6.58 7.13
C THR A 3 -4.09 -5.60 6.49
N GLN A 4 -5.39 -5.73 6.77
CA GLN A 4 -6.42 -4.79 6.27
C GLN A 4 -6.26 -3.39 6.87
N ASP A 5 -5.97 -3.28 8.17
CA ASP A 5 -5.71 -1.99 8.82
C ASP A 5 -4.46 -1.32 8.23
N ARG A 6 -3.42 -2.11 7.94
CA ARG A 6 -2.18 -1.61 7.33
C ARG A 6 -2.40 -1.12 5.91
N ILE A 7 -3.17 -1.85 5.10
CA ILE A 7 -3.58 -1.39 3.76
C ILE A 7 -4.37 -0.08 3.86
N ARG A 8 -5.34 0.01 4.78
CA ARG A 8 -6.13 1.23 4.99
C ARG A 8 -5.25 2.42 5.36
N ASN A 9 -4.31 2.23 6.29
CA ASN A 9 -3.38 3.27 6.72
C ASN A 9 -2.48 3.74 5.56
N LEU A 10 -1.92 2.82 4.78
CA LEU A 10 -1.09 3.15 3.62
C LEU A 10 -1.87 3.86 2.52
N GLN A 11 -3.12 3.47 2.28
CA GLN A 11 -3.99 4.18 1.34
C GLN A 11 -4.31 5.60 1.82
N GLN A 12 -4.55 5.80 3.12
CA GLN A 12 -4.72 7.14 3.69
C GLN A 12 -3.45 7.97 3.55
N ARG A 13 -2.28 7.40 3.88
CA ARG A 13 -0.98 8.06 3.71
C ARG A 13 -0.74 8.45 2.25
N ARG A 14 -1.05 7.56 1.29
CA ARG A 14 -0.96 7.85 -0.15
C ARG A 14 -1.81 9.07 -0.53
N ARG A 15 -3.08 9.11 -0.11
CA ARG A 15 -3.96 10.26 -0.39
C ARG A 15 -3.39 11.56 0.19
N HIS A 16 -2.88 11.51 1.42
CA HIS A 16 -2.27 12.66 2.06
C HIS A 16 -1.02 13.16 1.32
N LEU A 17 -0.14 12.26 0.89
CA LEU A 17 1.07 12.62 0.13
C LEU A 17 0.72 13.22 -1.24
N LEU A 18 -0.27 12.67 -1.94
CA LEU A 18 -0.76 13.23 -3.19
C LEU A 18 -1.32 14.65 -2.99
N ALA A 19 -2.14 14.86 -1.95
CA ALA A 19 -2.66 16.20 -1.64
C ALA A 19 -1.55 17.21 -1.32
N ARG A 20 -0.51 16.78 -0.57
CA ARG A 20 0.66 17.63 -0.29
C ARG A 20 1.46 18.00 -1.53
N ARG A 21 1.51 17.11 -2.53
CA ARG A 21 2.24 17.32 -3.79
C ARG A 21 1.61 18.44 -4.63
N GLU A 22 0.31 18.65 -4.51
CA GLU A 22 -0.41 19.73 -5.19
C GLU A 22 -0.19 21.10 -4.53
N CYS A 23 0.41 21.17 -3.33
CA CYS A 23 0.69 22.43 -2.66
C CYS A 23 1.85 23.18 -3.34
N ARG A 24 1.73 24.51 -3.45
CA ARG A 24 2.82 25.37 -3.96
C ARG A 24 4.04 25.27 -3.05
N GLY A 25 5.23 25.04 -3.63
CA GLY A 25 6.48 24.90 -2.88
C GLY A 25 6.67 23.54 -2.22
N ALA A 26 5.85 22.54 -2.55
CA ALA A 26 6.00 21.20 -2.02
C ALA A 26 7.37 20.58 -2.40
N PRO A 27 8.01 19.83 -1.48
CA PRO A 27 9.26 19.14 -1.77
C PRO A 27 8.99 17.89 -2.63
N ILE A 28 8.80 18.09 -3.94
CA ILE A 28 8.31 17.06 -4.87
C ILE A 28 9.16 15.79 -4.83
N ALA A 29 10.49 15.89 -4.85
CA ALA A 29 11.38 14.73 -4.83
C ALA A 29 11.20 13.86 -3.57
N SER A 30 11.06 14.49 -2.40
CA SER A 30 10.84 13.76 -1.15
C SER A 30 9.46 13.12 -1.12
N LEU A 31 8.42 13.80 -1.63
CA LEU A 31 7.07 13.26 -1.73
C LEU A 31 6.99 12.08 -2.70
N ASP A 32 7.67 12.15 -3.84
CA ASP A 32 7.71 11.08 -4.83
C ASP A 32 8.45 9.84 -4.29
N LEU A 33 9.51 10.04 -3.48
CA LEU A 33 10.19 8.96 -2.77
C LEU A 33 9.23 8.28 -1.77
N GLU A 34 8.53 9.05 -0.94
CA GLU A 34 7.55 8.50 0.01
C GLU A 34 6.40 7.76 -0.71
N LEU A 35 5.90 8.31 -1.81
CA LEU A 35 4.86 7.68 -2.64
C LEU A 35 5.35 6.34 -3.22
N THR A 36 6.62 6.25 -3.61
CA THR A 36 7.24 5.01 -4.12
C THR A 36 7.31 3.93 -3.04
N VAL A 37 7.70 4.33 -1.82
CA VAL A 37 7.72 3.42 -0.66
C VAL A 37 6.32 2.90 -0.35
N VAL A 38 5.33 3.80 -0.23
CA VAL A 38 3.94 3.44 0.05
C VAL A 38 3.36 2.52 -1.03
N ARG A 39 3.66 2.79 -2.31
CA ARG A 39 3.25 1.92 -3.42
C ARG A 39 3.85 0.53 -3.31
N SER A 40 5.15 0.43 -3.03
CA SER A 40 5.85 -0.85 -2.91
C SER A 40 5.31 -1.68 -1.76
N GLU A 41 5.03 -1.06 -0.61
CA GLU A 41 4.45 -1.74 0.54
C GLU A 41 3.03 -2.23 0.25
N LEU A 42 2.18 -1.40 -0.39
CA LEU A 42 0.85 -1.82 -0.82
C LEU A 42 0.91 -3.04 -1.76
N LEU A 43 1.82 -3.02 -2.73
CA LEU A 43 2.01 -4.15 -3.66
C LEU A 43 2.41 -5.43 -2.94
N ALA A 44 3.34 -5.34 -1.98
CA ALA A 44 3.77 -6.49 -1.18
C ALA A 44 2.63 -7.06 -0.33
N LEU A 45 1.82 -6.20 0.30
CA LEU A 45 0.66 -6.63 1.09
C LEU A 45 -0.40 -7.30 0.22
N TYR A 46 -0.69 -6.75 -0.97
CA TYR A 46 -1.63 -7.38 -1.89
C TYR A 46 -1.11 -8.71 -2.44
N ALA A 47 0.18 -8.81 -2.76
CA ALA A 47 0.78 -10.07 -3.19
C ALA A 47 0.68 -11.14 -2.09
N SER A 48 0.97 -10.77 -0.85
CA SER A 48 0.85 -11.66 0.32
C SER A 48 -0.59 -12.11 0.55
N GLN A 49 -1.57 -11.20 0.43
CA GLN A 49 -2.98 -11.57 0.51
C GLN A 49 -3.37 -12.56 -0.58
N ARG A 50 -2.99 -12.30 -1.84
CA ARG A 50 -3.29 -13.23 -2.95
C ARG A 50 -2.70 -14.61 -2.72
N ALA A 51 -1.45 -14.70 -2.27
CA ALA A 51 -0.80 -15.97 -1.96
C ALA A 51 -1.53 -16.74 -0.85
N ASN A 52 -1.94 -16.05 0.21
CA ASN A 52 -2.71 -16.67 1.30
C ASN A 52 -4.07 -17.21 0.82
N HIS A 53 -4.79 -16.45 -0.02
CA HIS A 53 -6.07 -16.91 -0.56
C HIS A 53 -5.89 -18.13 -1.48
N ALA A 54 -4.84 -18.14 -2.32
CA ALA A 54 -4.52 -19.28 -3.17
C ALA A 54 -4.19 -20.53 -2.34
N ALA A 55 -3.40 -20.38 -1.27
CA ALA A 55 -3.07 -21.48 -0.36
C ALA A 55 -4.32 -22.05 0.32
N THR A 56 -5.22 -21.19 0.81
CA THR A 56 -6.50 -21.62 1.40
C THR A 56 -7.37 -22.37 0.40
N ALA A 57 -7.45 -21.90 -0.86
CA ALA A 57 -8.24 -22.54 -1.90
C ALA A 57 -7.72 -23.94 -2.26
N VAL A 58 -6.39 -24.12 -2.31
CA VAL A 58 -5.77 -25.44 -2.57
C VAL A 58 -6.07 -26.43 -1.44
N ILE A 59 -6.00 -25.99 -0.18
CA ILE A 59 -6.32 -26.83 0.98
C ILE A 59 -7.79 -27.26 0.97
N GLN A 60 -8.70 -26.38 0.54
CA GLN A 60 -10.14 -26.70 0.46
C GLN A 60 -10.51 -27.61 -0.73
N ALA A 61 -9.66 -27.68 -1.74
CA ALA A 61 -9.87 -28.50 -2.94
C ALA A 61 -9.17 -29.88 -2.87
N SER A 62 -8.43 -30.15 -1.77
CA SER A 62 -7.74 -31.42 -1.50
C SER A 62 -8.54 -32.27 -0.52
#